data_AF-L5LGK2-F1
#
_entry.id   AF-L5LGK2-F1
#
_cell.length_a   1.000
_cell.length_b   1.000
_cell.length_c   1.000
_cell.angle_alpha   90.00
_cell.angle_beta   90.00
_cell.angle_gamma   90.00
#
_symmetry.space_group_name_H-M   'P 1'
#
loop_
_entity.id
_entity.type
_entity.pdbx_description
1 polymer ?
#
loop_
_entity_poly.entity_id
_entity_poly.type
_entity_poly.pdbx_seq_one_letter_code
_entity_poly.pdbx_strand_id
1 'polypeptide(L)'
;MREGGKYSLEQRGVLQKLIHHRKETLSRRGPSASSPAAMTPSTSDHCLAAAARQPNGVCRTGFERQHSLPSSEYLGAEGGLYQTDADPSLRLLLLKCFGAMCSLDAAIISTLVSSVLPVELARDMQTDTQDHQKLCYSALILAMDFSMGEAVPCAHYGKKAGRPCRDGVSGRGSQKCRERNVIMAALGKHANVKVFSEKLLLLLNRGDDPVRIFNHEPAPPHSVLKFLQDVFASPATAAIFYHTDMMALIDITVRHIADLSPGDKLRMEYLSLMHAVVRSTPYLQHRHRLPDLQATLRRILSEEDASPQCQVDRMIVREMCKEFPALGEAPS
;
A
#
# COMPACT_ATOMS: atom_id res chain seq x y z
N MET A 1 45.50 -25.38 -7.84
CA MET A 1 45.32 -23.96 -8.26
C MET A 1 43.96 -23.85 -8.95
N ARG A 2 43.25 -22.71 -8.88
CA ARG A 2 41.96 -22.53 -9.59
C ARG A 2 42.23 -22.02 -11.01
N GLU A 3 41.50 -22.54 -12.00
CA GLU A 3 41.55 -21.99 -13.36
C GLU A 3 40.89 -20.61 -13.44
N GLY A 4 41.47 -19.71 -14.23
CA GLY A 4 40.88 -18.40 -14.52
C GLY A 4 39.77 -18.51 -15.56
N GLY A 5 38.58 -18.01 -15.23
CA GLY A 5 37.40 -18.07 -16.11
C GLY A 5 37.62 -17.37 -17.45
N LYS A 6 37.67 -18.15 -18.54
CA LYS A 6 37.81 -17.65 -19.91
C LYS A 6 36.42 -17.37 -20.49
N TYR A 7 36.07 -16.09 -20.66
CA TYR A 7 34.84 -15.67 -21.36
C TYR A 7 34.73 -16.34 -22.75
N SER A 8 33.51 -16.74 -23.12
CA SER A 8 33.21 -17.34 -24.43
C SER A 8 33.43 -16.35 -25.59
N LEU A 9 33.50 -16.84 -26.83
CA LEU A 9 33.64 -15.98 -28.01
C LEU A 9 32.49 -14.97 -28.13
N GLU A 10 31.26 -15.38 -27.83
CA GLU A 10 30.08 -14.51 -27.82
C GLU A 10 30.15 -13.46 -26.71
N GLN A 11 30.51 -13.87 -25.49
CA GLN A 11 30.69 -12.95 -24.36
C GLN A 11 31.77 -11.90 -24.65
N ARG A 12 32.87 -12.28 -25.31
CA ARG A 12 33.89 -11.34 -25.81
C ARG A 12 33.30 -10.37 -26.83
N GLY A 13 32.52 -10.86 -27.80
CA GLY A 13 31.87 -10.02 -28.81
C GLY A 13 30.88 -9.00 -28.21
N VAL A 14 30.08 -9.41 -27.23
CA VAL A 14 29.17 -8.50 -26.49
C VAL A 14 29.97 -7.46 -25.69
N LEU A 15 31.01 -7.88 -24.98
CA LEU A 15 31.88 -6.98 -24.22
C LEU A 15 32.58 -5.95 -25.13
N GLN A 16 33.03 -6.38 -26.31
CA GLN A 16 33.68 -5.50 -27.29
C GLN A 16 32.71 -4.45 -27.85
N LYS A 17 31.44 -4.82 -28.09
CA LYS A 17 30.37 -3.88 -28.46
C LYS A 17 30.07 -2.87 -27.34
N LEU A 18 29.98 -3.32 -26.08
CA LEU A 18 29.80 -2.42 -24.92
C LEU A 18 30.95 -1.42 -24.77
N ILE A 19 32.20 -1.89 -24.91
CA ILE A 19 33.40 -1.03 -24.84
C ILE A 19 33.39 0.00 -25.98
N HIS A 20 33.01 -0.40 -27.20
CA HIS A 20 32.92 0.52 -28.34
C HIS A 20 31.85 1.59 -28.11
N HIS A 21 30.63 1.19 -27.74
CA HIS A 21 29.52 2.12 -27.48
C HIS A 21 29.83 3.09 -26.31
N ARG A 22 30.47 2.61 -25.23
CA ARG A 22 30.95 3.46 -24.13
C ARG A 22 32.03 4.44 -24.59
N LYS A 23 32.94 4.02 -25.47
CA LYS A 23 33.97 4.91 -26.03
C LYS A 23 33.36 5.97 -26.94
N GLU A 24 32.34 5.63 -27.72
CA GLU A 24 31.62 6.56 -28.60
C GLU A 24 30.81 7.59 -27.81
N THR A 25 30.03 7.17 -26.80
CA THR A 25 29.27 8.08 -25.92
C THR A 25 30.17 9.02 -25.13
N LEU A 26 31.34 8.55 -24.65
CA LEU A 26 32.36 9.42 -24.05
C LEU A 26 32.99 10.38 -25.08
N SER A 27 33.27 9.92 -26.30
CA SER A 27 33.86 10.76 -27.36
C SER A 27 32.89 11.83 -27.89
N ARG A 28 31.57 11.62 -27.78
CA ARG A 28 30.55 12.63 -28.08
C ARG A 28 30.42 13.70 -26.98
N ARG A 29 31.00 13.49 -25.80
CA ARG A 29 30.97 14.43 -24.66
C ARG A 29 32.22 15.33 -24.64
N GLY A 30 32.45 16.04 -25.74
CA GLY A 30 33.52 17.05 -25.85
C GLY A 30 33.27 18.28 -24.95
N PRO A 31 34.31 19.03 -24.56
CA PRO A 31 34.21 20.10 -23.56
C PRO A 31 33.73 21.44 -24.15
N SER A 32 32.79 22.09 -23.46
CA SER A 32 32.39 23.48 -23.68
C SER A 32 32.97 24.40 -22.60
N ALA A 33 33.92 25.27 -22.96
CA ALA A 33 34.31 26.44 -22.16
C ALA A 33 33.25 27.56 -22.31
N SER A 34 33.21 28.65 -21.54
CA SER A 34 34.16 29.30 -20.61
C SER A 34 33.33 30.20 -19.62
N SER A 35 33.77 31.05 -18.67
CA SER A 35 35.00 31.41 -17.92
C SER A 35 34.62 32.63 -17.01
N PRO A 36 35.51 33.28 -16.22
CA PRO A 36 36.76 32.85 -15.56
C PRO A 36 36.82 33.22 -14.04
N ALA A 37 37.79 32.66 -13.29
CA ALA A 37 38.25 33.25 -12.01
C ALA A 37 39.72 32.88 -11.70
N ALA A 38 40.42 33.75 -10.98
CA ALA A 38 41.87 33.89 -10.86
C ALA A 38 42.74 32.69 -10.36
N MET A 39 43.97 32.70 -10.87
CA MET A 39 45.24 32.11 -10.41
C MET A 39 45.40 31.71 -8.91
N THR A 40 46.12 30.61 -8.66
CA THR A 40 47.46 30.62 -8.01
C THR A 40 48.17 29.24 -8.12
N PRO A 41 49.51 29.14 -8.02
CA PRO A 41 50.28 27.93 -8.37
C PRO A 41 50.67 27.01 -7.20
N SER A 42 51.15 25.82 -7.56
CA SER A 42 51.71 24.77 -6.69
C SER A 42 53.03 25.13 -6.01
N THR A 43 53.26 24.62 -4.79
CA THR A 43 54.52 23.94 -4.38
C THR A 43 54.33 23.19 -3.03
N SER A 44 55.39 22.59 -2.49
CA SER A 44 55.35 21.40 -1.62
C SER A 44 55.95 21.58 -0.20
N ASP A 45 55.98 20.45 0.53
CA ASP A 45 56.91 20.07 1.60
C ASP A 45 56.56 20.30 3.09
N HIS A 46 57.14 19.40 3.90
CA HIS A 46 56.94 19.26 5.34
C HIS A 46 57.89 20.15 6.15
N CYS A 47 57.46 20.57 7.37
CA CYS A 47 58.33 20.49 8.55
C CYS A 47 57.57 20.64 9.89
N LEU A 48 58.28 20.35 10.99
CA LEU A 48 57.77 20.27 12.37
C LEU A 48 58.11 21.53 13.18
N ALA A 49 57.28 21.91 14.17
CA ALA A 49 57.74 22.32 15.51
C ALA A 49 56.63 22.50 16.57
N ALA A 50 57.04 22.25 17.81
CA ALA A 50 56.47 22.47 19.14
C ALA A 50 55.83 23.86 19.46
N ALA A 51 55.21 24.12 20.63
CA ALA A 51 54.47 23.34 21.64
C ALA A 51 54.06 24.25 22.83
N ALA A 52 52.87 24.11 23.44
CA ALA A 52 52.59 24.65 24.79
C ALA A 52 51.33 24.09 25.50
N ARG A 53 51.53 23.62 26.74
CA ARG A 53 50.66 23.74 27.94
C ARG A 53 49.14 23.45 27.90
N GLN A 54 48.81 22.25 28.39
CA GLN A 54 47.74 21.95 29.38
C GLN A 54 47.95 22.75 30.70
N PRO A 55 47.03 22.79 31.71
CA PRO A 55 45.92 21.84 31.97
C PRO A 55 44.56 22.39 32.47
N ASN A 56 43.48 21.59 32.31
CA ASN A 56 42.66 21.02 33.42
C ASN A 56 41.24 20.59 32.98
N GLY A 57 40.83 19.39 33.40
CA GLY A 57 39.42 19.07 33.68
C GLY A 57 38.60 18.34 32.60
N VAL A 58 38.08 17.17 32.97
CA VAL A 58 37.01 16.38 32.30
C VAL A 58 37.34 15.78 30.92
N CYS A 59 37.27 14.45 30.83
CA CYS A 59 37.60 13.69 29.63
C CYS A 59 36.57 13.85 28.49
N ARG A 60 37.02 14.31 27.32
CA ARG A 60 36.29 14.23 26.04
C ARG A 60 37.26 13.96 24.88
N THR A 61 37.35 12.71 24.46
CA THR A 61 37.85 12.25 23.15
C THR A 61 37.30 10.84 22.89
N GLY A 62 37.10 10.40 21.65
CA GLY A 62 37.32 11.10 20.37
C GLY A 62 36.39 10.61 19.26
N PHE A 63 36.41 11.34 18.13
CA PHE A 63 35.86 10.86 16.86
C PHE A 63 36.71 9.71 16.32
N GLU A 64 36.11 8.75 15.62
CA GLU A 64 36.51 8.55 14.21
C GLU A 64 35.40 7.99 13.33
N ARG A 65 35.59 8.11 12.01
CA ARG A 65 34.55 8.06 10.99
C ARG A 65 34.28 6.65 10.45
N GLN A 66 32.99 6.34 10.29
CA GLN A 66 32.41 5.76 9.07
C GLN A 66 33.14 4.56 8.44
N HIS A 67 33.08 3.40 9.08
CA HIS A 67 32.93 2.13 8.36
C HIS A 67 31.44 1.78 8.20
N SER A 68 30.73 2.64 7.46
CA SER A 68 29.34 2.40 7.07
C SER A 68 29.31 1.68 5.71
N LEU A 69 28.60 0.55 5.65
CA LEU A 69 28.28 -0.14 4.41
C LEU A 69 27.48 0.78 3.46
N PRO A 70 27.54 0.60 2.13
CA PRO A 70 26.89 1.50 1.19
C PRO A 70 25.35 1.42 1.30
N SER A 71 24.75 2.45 1.91
CA SER A 71 23.31 2.59 2.06
C SER A 71 22.60 2.87 0.73
N SER A 72 21.48 2.20 0.49
CA SER A 72 20.18 2.72 0.02
C SER A 72 20.05 3.78 -1.10
N GLU A 73 21.10 4.20 -1.82
CA GLU A 73 21.02 5.28 -2.81
C GLU A 73 20.56 4.82 -4.21
N TYR A 74 20.64 3.51 -4.51
CA TYR A 74 20.29 2.98 -5.84
C TYR A 74 18.79 2.88 -6.11
N LEU A 75 17.96 2.50 -5.11
CA LEU A 75 16.51 2.37 -5.29
C LEU A 75 15.80 3.71 -5.53
N GLY A 76 16.36 4.82 -5.03
CA GLY A 76 15.85 6.16 -5.31
C GLY A 76 15.97 6.59 -6.77
N ALA A 77 16.83 5.96 -7.56
CA ALA A 77 17.03 6.27 -8.97
C ALA A 77 15.96 5.63 -9.88
N GLU A 78 15.46 4.43 -9.55
CA GLU A 78 14.58 3.67 -10.46
C GLU A 78 13.18 4.29 -10.60
N GLY A 79 12.65 4.89 -9.52
CA GLY A 79 11.42 5.69 -9.61
C GLY A 79 11.54 6.91 -10.54
N GLY A 80 12.78 7.42 -10.74
CA GLY A 80 13.07 8.49 -11.70
C GLY A 80 13.17 8.02 -13.15
N LEU A 81 13.46 6.74 -13.41
CA LEU A 81 13.55 6.20 -14.78
C LEU A 81 12.19 6.16 -15.50
N TYR A 82 11.08 6.03 -14.78
CA TYR A 82 9.74 6.13 -15.36
C TYR A 82 9.35 7.57 -15.74
N GLN A 83 10.06 8.57 -15.19
CA GLN A 83 9.71 9.99 -15.31
C GLN A 83 10.26 10.68 -16.58
N THR A 84 11.17 10.01 -17.31
CA THR A 84 11.68 10.51 -18.60
C THR A 84 10.86 9.96 -19.78
N ASP A 85 11.03 10.53 -20.98
CA ASP A 85 10.35 10.09 -22.21
C ASP A 85 10.88 8.74 -22.74
N ALA A 86 10.70 7.70 -21.94
CA ALA A 86 10.98 6.32 -22.28
C ALA A 86 9.97 5.78 -23.31
N ASP A 87 10.49 5.07 -24.30
CA ASP A 87 9.74 4.25 -25.27
C ASP A 87 8.67 3.39 -24.56
N PRO A 88 7.44 3.25 -25.10
CA PRO A 88 6.39 2.42 -24.50
C PRO A 88 6.84 0.99 -24.15
N SER A 89 7.71 0.39 -24.97
CA SER A 89 8.30 -0.93 -24.71
C SER A 89 9.23 -0.94 -23.49
N LEU A 90 9.97 0.15 -23.24
CA LEU A 90 10.81 0.33 -22.06
C LEU A 90 9.96 0.62 -20.81
N ARG A 91 8.89 1.42 -20.91
CA ARG A 91 7.92 1.61 -19.81
C ARG A 91 7.28 0.28 -19.39
N LEU A 92 6.86 -0.54 -20.36
CA LEU A 92 6.32 -1.88 -20.13
C LEU A 92 7.34 -2.83 -19.50
N LEU A 93 8.64 -2.70 -19.82
CA LEU A 93 9.71 -3.45 -19.18
C LEU A 93 9.93 -3.00 -17.73
N LEU A 94 9.97 -1.69 -17.47
CA LEU A 94 10.08 -1.13 -16.11
C LEU A 94 8.93 -1.59 -15.21
N LEU A 95 7.68 -1.58 -15.71
CA LEU A 95 6.52 -2.12 -14.97
C LEU A 95 6.72 -3.59 -14.57
N LYS A 96 7.28 -4.42 -15.46
CA LYS A 96 7.61 -5.82 -15.14
C LYS A 96 8.75 -5.95 -14.13
N CYS A 97 9.75 -5.05 -14.17
CA CYS A 97 10.79 -4.98 -13.15
C CYS A 97 10.22 -4.60 -11.77
N PHE A 98 9.37 -3.57 -11.69
CA PHE A 98 8.70 -3.20 -10.42
C PHE A 98 7.90 -4.37 -9.85
N GLY A 99 7.05 -5.02 -10.65
CA GLY A 99 6.28 -6.19 -10.20
C GLY A 99 7.15 -7.37 -9.74
N ALA A 100 8.29 -7.60 -10.40
CA ALA A 100 9.27 -8.60 -9.96
C ALA A 100 9.93 -8.20 -8.63
N MET A 101 10.27 -6.92 -8.43
CA MET A 101 10.86 -6.42 -7.19
C MET A 101 9.87 -6.46 -6.00
N CYS A 102 8.60 -6.15 -6.22
CA CYS A 102 7.55 -6.29 -5.19
C CYS A 102 7.40 -7.74 -4.68
N SER A 103 7.78 -8.74 -5.49
CA SER A 103 7.77 -10.15 -5.06
C SER A 103 8.91 -10.53 -4.11
N LEU A 104 9.94 -9.70 -3.96
CA LEU A 104 11.16 -10.02 -3.19
C LEU A 104 11.02 -9.71 -1.69
N ASP A 105 10.55 -8.52 -1.33
CA ASP A 105 10.50 -8.05 0.06
C ASP A 105 9.42 -6.96 0.26
N ALA A 106 8.77 -6.96 1.42
CA ALA A 106 7.80 -5.93 1.81
C ALA A 106 8.42 -4.52 1.83
N ALA A 107 9.66 -4.36 2.30
CA ALA A 107 10.34 -3.06 2.42
C ALA A 107 10.56 -2.38 1.05
N ILE A 108 10.58 -3.16 -0.04
CA ILE A 108 10.60 -2.62 -1.40
C ILE A 108 9.25 -2.02 -1.75
N ILE A 109 8.14 -2.68 -1.39
CA ILE A 109 6.78 -2.13 -1.55
C ILE A 109 6.63 -0.83 -0.75
N SER A 110 7.04 -0.82 0.53
CA SER A 110 7.06 0.39 1.37
C SER A 110 7.86 1.55 0.74
N THR A 111 8.96 1.22 0.04
CA THR A 111 9.80 2.18 -0.68
C THR A 111 9.11 2.70 -1.95
N LEU A 112 8.51 1.82 -2.76
CA LEU A 112 7.84 2.16 -4.01
C LEU A 112 6.57 2.99 -3.77
N VAL A 113 5.73 2.60 -2.80
CA VAL A 113 4.49 3.34 -2.47
C VAL A 113 4.78 4.72 -1.88
N SER A 114 5.89 4.87 -1.15
CA SER A 114 6.37 6.16 -0.64
C SER A 114 7.01 7.06 -1.72
N SER A 115 7.36 6.50 -2.87
CA SER A 115 8.01 7.21 -3.98
C SER A 115 7.02 8.04 -4.82
N VAL A 116 7.51 8.65 -5.90
CA VAL A 116 6.66 9.32 -6.91
C VAL A 116 5.90 8.34 -7.81
N LEU A 117 6.28 7.06 -7.85
CA LEU A 117 5.76 6.06 -8.81
C LEU A 117 4.22 5.99 -8.82
N PRO A 118 3.50 5.90 -7.67
CA PRO A 118 2.04 5.78 -7.71
C PRO A 118 1.35 7.02 -8.30
N VAL A 119 1.95 8.21 -8.13
CA VAL A 119 1.42 9.48 -8.64
C VAL A 119 1.66 9.62 -10.15
N GLU A 120 2.80 9.14 -10.64
CA GLU A 120 3.12 9.12 -12.07
C GLU A 120 2.29 8.04 -12.80
N LEU A 121 2.16 6.83 -12.26
CA LEU A 121 1.29 5.78 -12.82
C LEU A 121 -0.18 6.23 -12.87
N ALA A 122 -0.69 6.81 -11.78
CA ALA A 122 -2.05 7.34 -11.75
C ALA A 122 -2.27 8.50 -12.73
N ARG A 123 -1.23 9.28 -13.07
CA ARG A 123 -1.29 10.31 -14.12
C ARG A 123 -1.28 9.69 -15.51
N ASP A 124 -0.34 8.78 -15.76
CA ASP A 124 -0.15 8.12 -17.07
C ASP A 124 -1.42 7.38 -17.52
N MET A 125 -2.11 6.70 -16.59
CA MET A 125 -3.43 6.07 -16.81
C MET A 125 -4.59 7.05 -17.08
N GLN A 126 -4.45 8.32 -16.71
CA GLN A 126 -5.43 9.38 -17.02
C GLN A 126 -5.12 10.10 -18.34
N THR A 127 -3.84 10.18 -18.74
CA THR A 127 -3.41 10.89 -19.95
C THR A 127 -3.37 10.03 -21.20
N ASP A 128 -2.99 8.74 -21.07
CA ASP A 128 -2.96 7.79 -22.17
C ASP A 128 -3.78 6.55 -21.79
N THR A 129 -4.99 6.52 -22.35
CA THR A 129 -5.99 5.47 -22.19
C THR A 129 -6.08 4.54 -23.40
N GLN A 130 -5.24 4.75 -24.42
CA GLN A 130 -5.31 4.00 -25.68
C GLN A 130 -4.41 2.76 -25.65
N ASP A 131 -3.25 2.82 -24.97
CA ASP A 131 -2.48 1.62 -24.65
C ASP A 131 -3.14 0.83 -23.51
N HIS A 132 -4.08 -0.04 -23.90
CA HIS A 132 -4.76 -0.96 -22.99
C HIS A 132 -3.79 -1.87 -22.23
N GLN A 133 -2.70 -2.31 -22.85
CA GLN A 133 -1.73 -3.20 -22.21
C GLN A 133 -0.97 -2.47 -21.11
N LYS A 134 -0.42 -1.27 -21.40
CA LYS A 134 0.23 -0.42 -20.40
C LYS A 134 -0.74 -0.06 -19.28
N LEU A 135 -1.99 0.31 -19.60
CA LEU A 135 -3.00 0.65 -18.59
C LEU A 135 -3.30 -0.53 -17.65
N CYS A 136 -3.40 -1.76 -18.16
CA CYS A 136 -3.53 -2.96 -17.34
C CYS A 136 -2.30 -3.22 -16.45
N TYR A 137 -1.08 -3.04 -16.98
CA TYR A 137 0.14 -3.19 -16.17
C TYR A 137 0.27 -2.09 -15.10
N SER A 138 -0.01 -0.82 -15.42
CA SER A 138 0.00 0.27 -14.44
C SER A 138 -1.05 0.07 -13.34
N ALA A 139 -2.23 -0.43 -13.68
CA ALA A 139 -3.25 -0.82 -12.69
C ALA A 139 -2.78 -1.98 -11.78
N LEU A 140 -2.09 -2.96 -12.35
CA LEU A 140 -1.54 -4.10 -11.60
C LEU A 140 -0.40 -3.69 -10.66
N ILE A 141 0.51 -2.82 -11.11
CA ILE A 141 1.60 -2.32 -10.25
C ILE A 141 1.05 -1.43 -9.14
N LEU A 142 0.03 -0.59 -9.40
CA LEU A 142 -0.68 0.11 -8.33
C LEU A 142 -1.33 -0.88 -7.33
N ALA A 143 -1.96 -1.96 -7.80
CA ALA A 143 -2.53 -2.97 -6.90
C ALA A 143 -1.47 -3.69 -6.06
N MET A 144 -0.24 -3.86 -6.59
CA MET A 144 0.92 -4.39 -5.86
C MET A 144 1.49 -3.37 -4.87
N ASP A 145 1.69 -2.11 -5.26
CA ASP A 145 2.26 -1.06 -4.41
C ASP A 145 1.39 -0.77 -3.17
N PHE A 146 0.06 -0.78 -3.35
CA PHE A 146 -0.89 -0.59 -2.25
C PHE A 146 -1.23 -1.90 -1.50
N SER A 147 -0.69 -3.07 -1.88
CA SER A 147 -1.15 -4.37 -1.35
C SER A 147 -0.90 -4.56 0.15
N MET A 148 0.11 -3.91 0.71
CA MET A 148 0.48 -4.02 2.14
C MET A 148 -0.39 -3.15 3.07
N GLY A 149 -1.25 -2.29 2.53
CA GLY A 149 -2.16 -1.44 3.34
C GLY A 149 -1.46 -0.32 4.14
N GLU A 150 -0.23 0.03 3.80
CA GLU A 150 0.56 1.05 4.49
C GLU A 150 0.02 2.48 4.32
N ALA A 151 0.38 3.37 5.24
CA ALA A 151 -0.03 4.77 5.22
C ALA A 151 0.76 5.60 4.20
N VAL A 152 0.12 5.94 3.07
CA VAL A 152 0.76 6.63 1.93
C VAL A 152 0.86 8.15 2.16
N PRO A 153 1.95 8.83 1.76
CA PRO A 153 2.16 10.25 2.04
C PRO A 153 1.01 11.15 1.54
N CYS A 154 0.62 12.14 2.37
CA CYS A 154 -0.51 13.03 2.10
C CYS A 154 -0.41 13.81 0.76
N ALA A 155 0.80 13.93 0.19
CA ALA A 155 1.02 14.55 -1.11
C ALA A 155 0.33 13.79 -2.26
N HIS A 156 0.27 12.46 -2.19
CA HIS A 156 -0.25 11.58 -3.25
C HIS A 156 -1.76 11.79 -3.49
N TYR A 157 -2.52 12.14 -2.45
CA TYR A 157 -3.95 12.47 -2.58
C TYR A 157 -4.21 13.86 -3.21
N GLY A 158 -3.16 14.67 -3.40
CA GLY A 158 -3.19 15.96 -4.08
C GLY A 158 -4.00 17.06 -3.36
N LYS A 159 -3.92 18.29 -3.90
CA LYS A 159 -4.58 19.50 -3.32
C LYS A 159 -6.12 19.48 -3.35
N LYS A 160 -6.74 18.35 -3.72
CA LYS A 160 -8.20 18.10 -3.60
C LYS A 160 -8.56 17.41 -2.29
N ALA A 161 -7.61 16.79 -1.58
CA ALA A 161 -7.79 16.19 -0.26
C ALA A 161 -7.82 17.27 0.86
N GLY A 162 -8.75 18.22 0.73
CA GLY A 162 -8.81 19.43 1.54
C GLY A 162 -7.90 20.55 1.02
N ARG A 163 -8.28 21.80 1.29
CA ARG A 163 -7.33 22.92 1.23
C ARG A 163 -6.35 22.76 2.39
N PRO A 164 -5.04 23.05 2.22
CA PRO A 164 -4.19 23.37 3.35
C PRO A 164 -4.81 24.56 4.08
N CYS A 165 -5.05 24.45 5.38
CA CYS A 165 -5.48 25.60 6.18
C CYS A 165 -4.38 26.65 6.13
N ARG A 166 -4.71 27.84 5.62
CA ARG A 166 -3.79 28.98 5.54
C ARG A 166 -3.81 29.76 6.85
N ASP A 167 -3.67 29.03 7.95
CA ASP A 167 -3.76 29.58 9.30
C ASP A 167 -2.42 30.23 9.66
N GLY A 168 -2.39 31.55 9.63
CA GLY A 168 -1.24 32.34 10.02
C GLY A 168 -1.09 32.35 11.55
N VAL A 169 0.10 31.94 12.02
CA VAL A 169 0.72 32.32 13.31
C VAL A 169 -0.25 32.50 14.50
N SER A 170 -0.79 31.39 15.00
CA SER A 170 -1.07 31.21 16.44
C SER A 170 -1.16 29.73 16.79
N GLY A 171 -0.69 29.38 17.99
CA GLY A 171 -0.53 27.98 18.40
C GLY A 171 -1.69 27.39 19.21
N ARG A 172 -1.49 26.14 19.64
CA ARG A 172 -2.41 25.19 20.31
C ARG A 172 -3.32 24.44 19.34
N GLY A 173 -3.34 23.11 19.50
CA GLY A 173 -4.15 22.19 18.70
C GLY A 173 -3.38 21.58 17.54
N SER A 174 -2.83 20.37 17.73
CA SER A 174 -2.47 19.51 16.61
C SER A 174 -3.75 19.01 15.95
N GLN A 175 -4.26 19.78 14.99
CA GLN A 175 -5.47 19.48 14.22
C GLN A 175 -5.21 18.25 13.33
N LYS A 176 -5.25 17.05 13.93
CA LYS A 176 -5.04 15.78 13.24
C LYS A 176 -5.98 15.72 12.04
N CYS A 177 -5.42 15.68 10.82
CA CYS A 177 -6.20 15.57 9.60
C CYS A 177 -7.11 14.35 9.73
N ARG A 178 -8.43 14.58 9.81
CA ARG A 178 -9.41 13.50 10.00
C ARG A 178 -9.51 12.73 8.69
N GLU A 179 -8.71 11.69 8.57
CA GLU A 179 -8.54 10.83 7.40
C GLU A 179 -9.91 10.47 6.82
N ARG A 180 -10.20 11.05 5.65
CA ARG A 180 -11.48 10.92 4.98
C ARG A 180 -11.28 9.98 3.81
N ASN A 181 -11.76 8.74 3.94
CA ASN A 181 -11.65 7.73 2.88
C ASN A 181 -12.15 8.31 1.55
N VAL A 182 -11.22 8.56 0.63
CA VAL A 182 -11.47 9.28 -0.64
C VAL A 182 -12.29 8.43 -1.61
N ILE A 183 -12.21 7.10 -1.49
CA ILE A 183 -12.95 6.14 -2.30
C ILE A 183 -14.42 6.15 -1.89
N MET A 184 -14.70 6.11 -0.58
CA MET A 184 -16.07 6.26 -0.05
C MET A 184 -16.65 7.64 -0.39
N ALA A 185 -15.83 8.69 -0.37
CA ALA A 185 -16.21 10.04 -0.80
C ALA A 185 -16.34 10.22 -2.34
N ALA A 186 -16.05 9.18 -3.13
CA ALA A 186 -16.34 9.07 -4.55
C ALA A 186 -17.57 8.19 -4.80
N LEU A 187 -17.67 7.01 -4.15
CA LEU A 187 -18.85 6.13 -4.23
C LEU A 187 -20.15 6.88 -3.92
N GLY A 188 -20.19 7.66 -2.83
CA GLY A 188 -21.33 8.51 -2.47
C GLY A 188 -21.62 9.71 -3.40
N LYS A 189 -21.06 9.73 -4.63
CA LYS A 189 -21.28 10.77 -5.66
C LYS A 189 -21.55 10.24 -7.06
N HIS A 190 -21.22 8.98 -7.37
CA HIS A 190 -21.21 8.47 -8.73
C HIS A 190 -22.28 7.39 -8.94
N ALA A 191 -23.11 7.55 -9.98
CA ALA A 191 -24.20 6.61 -10.30
C ALA A 191 -23.71 5.28 -10.91
N ASN A 192 -22.49 5.23 -11.47
CA ASN A 192 -21.98 4.10 -12.26
C ASN A 192 -21.42 2.96 -11.39
N VAL A 193 -22.09 2.62 -10.29
CA VAL A 193 -21.61 1.66 -9.27
C VAL A 193 -22.16 0.25 -9.42
N LYS A 194 -23.22 0.02 -10.21
CA LYS A 194 -23.89 -1.30 -10.32
C LYS A 194 -22.95 -2.47 -10.68
N VAL A 195 -22.12 -2.31 -11.71
CA VAL A 195 -21.17 -3.36 -12.12
C VAL A 195 -20.08 -3.57 -11.06
N PHE A 196 -19.78 -2.54 -10.25
CA PHE A 196 -18.81 -2.63 -9.16
C PHE A 196 -19.38 -3.36 -7.94
N SER A 197 -20.62 -3.06 -7.51
CA SER A 197 -21.28 -3.81 -6.43
C SER A 197 -21.52 -5.29 -6.80
N GLU A 198 -21.93 -5.59 -8.05
CA GLU A 198 -21.99 -6.97 -8.57
C GLU A 198 -20.64 -7.70 -8.48
N LYS A 199 -19.52 -7.02 -8.75
CA LYS A 199 -18.18 -7.63 -8.68
C LYS A 199 -17.71 -7.81 -7.24
N LEU A 200 -18.06 -6.90 -6.32
CA LEU A 200 -17.81 -7.09 -4.89
C LEU A 200 -18.57 -8.31 -4.34
N LEU A 201 -19.83 -8.53 -4.73
CA LEU A 201 -20.57 -9.75 -4.35
C LEU A 201 -19.90 -11.03 -4.88
N LEU A 202 -19.43 -11.00 -6.13
CA LEU A 202 -18.76 -12.15 -6.75
C LEU A 202 -17.43 -12.49 -6.04
N LEU A 203 -16.68 -11.48 -5.58
CA LEU A 203 -15.48 -11.69 -4.77
C LEU A 203 -15.85 -12.20 -3.37
N LEU A 204 -16.81 -11.58 -2.69
CA LEU A 204 -17.27 -11.98 -1.36
C LEU A 204 -17.77 -13.42 -1.31
N ASN A 205 -18.48 -13.88 -2.36
CA ASN A 205 -18.96 -15.26 -2.45
C ASN A 205 -17.87 -16.30 -2.74
N ARG A 206 -16.70 -15.89 -3.26
CA ARG A 206 -15.54 -16.77 -3.40
C ARG A 206 -14.76 -16.89 -2.08
N GLY A 207 -14.66 -15.80 -1.32
CA GLY A 207 -13.78 -15.71 -0.15
C GLY A 207 -12.29 -15.50 -0.52
N ASP A 208 -11.99 -15.24 -1.80
CA ASP A 208 -10.65 -14.92 -2.28
C ASP A 208 -10.31 -13.44 -2.00
N ASP A 209 -9.07 -13.14 -1.60
CA ASP A 209 -8.55 -11.78 -1.58
C ASP A 209 -7.74 -11.47 -2.86
N PRO A 210 -8.26 -10.64 -3.78
CA PRO A 210 -7.54 -10.30 -5.01
C PRO A 210 -6.39 -9.31 -4.82
N VAL A 211 -6.23 -8.72 -3.62
CA VAL A 211 -5.17 -7.76 -3.28
C VAL A 211 -4.02 -8.45 -2.51
N ARG A 212 -4.25 -9.62 -1.90
CA ARG A 212 -3.21 -10.44 -1.25
C ARG A 212 -2.36 -11.19 -2.30
N ILE A 213 -1.71 -10.44 -3.18
CA ILE A 213 -0.86 -10.92 -4.29
C ILE A 213 0.43 -11.57 -3.75
N PHE A 214 0.94 -11.09 -2.62
CA PHE A 214 2.19 -11.56 -2.00
C PHE A 214 1.98 -12.06 -0.57
N ASN A 215 2.75 -13.06 -0.17
CA ASN A 215 2.74 -13.67 1.16
C ASN A 215 3.67 -12.95 2.16
N HIS A 216 3.83 -11.63 2.01
CA HIS A 216 4.66 -10.80 2.88
C HIS A 216 4.01 -10.60 4.24
N GLU A 217 4.82 -10.50 5.31
CA GLU A 217 4.34 -10.25 6.67
C GLU A 217 4.74 -8.85 7.17
N PRO A 218 3.91 -8.19 8.01
CA PRO A 218 2.63 -8.65 8.54
C PRO A 218 1.51 -8.68 7.47
N ALA A 219 0.67 -9.71 7.51
CA ALA A 219 -0.50 -9.81 6.66
C ALA A 219 -1.49 -8.64 6.91
N PRO A 220 -1.92 -7.92 5.86
CA PRO A 220 -2.96 -6.90 5.98
C PRO A 220 -4.36 -7.53 6.14
N PRO A 221 -5.36 -6.76 6.61
CA PRO A 221 -6.75 -7.22 6.68
C PRO A 221 -7.32 -7.59 5.30
N HIS A 222 -8.26 -8.55 5.26
CA HIS A 222 -8.87 -9.00 4.00
C HIS A 222 -9.56 -7.84 3.28
N SER A 223 -9.05 -7.49 2.10
CA SER A 223 -9.37 -6.28 1.34
C SER A 223 -10.88 -6.14 1.05
N VAL A 224 -11.53 -7.22 0.61
CA VAL A 224 -12.97 -7.25 0.28
C VAL A 224 -13.82 -6.98 1.52
N LEU A 225 -13.53 -7.65 2.64
CA LEU A 225 -14.26 -7.47 3.90
C LEU A 225 -14.03 -6.07 4.47
N LYS A 226 -12.77 -5.61 4.53
CA LYS A 226 -12.40 -4.27 4.99
C LYS A 226 -13.04 -3.17 4.14
N PHE A 227 -13.13 -3.37 2.82
CA PHE A 227 -13.79 -2.44 1.91
C PHE A 227 -15.31 -2.40 2.15
N LEU A 228 -15.97 -3.56 2.27
CA LEU A 228 -17.40 -3.63 2.53
C LEU A 228 -17.77 -3.03 3.88
N GLN A 229 -16.97 -3.23 4.93
CA GLN A 229 -17.14 -2.56 6.22
C GLN A 229 -17.10 -1.02 6.07
N ASP A 230 -16.22 -0.47 5.23
CA ASP A 230 -16.17 0.97 4.95
C ASP A 230 -17.38 1.44 4.12
N VAL A 231 -17.89 0.61 3.19
CA VAL A 231 -19.15 0.90 2.47
C VAL A 231 -20.33 0.97 3.44
N PHE A 232 -20.43 0.03 4.37
CA PHE A 232 -21.46 -0.01 5.41
C PHE A 232 -21.16 0.87 6.64
N ALA A 233 -20.09 1.66 6.62
CA ALA A 233 -19.83 2.69 7.64
C ALA A 233 -20.73 3.94 7.48
N SER A 234 -21.50 4.05 6.38
CA SER A 234 -22.49 5.10 6.18
C SER A 234 -23.65 4.63 5.30
N PRO A 235 -24.92 4.97 5.63
CA PRO A 235 -26.07 4.69 4.76
C PRO A 235 -25.92 5.27 3.34
N ALA A 236 -25.20 6.39 3.19
CA ALA A 236 -24.98 7.04 1.90
C ALA A 236 -24.04 6.25 0.96
N THR A 237 -23.18 5.40 1.49
CA THR A 237 -22.36 4.45 0.72
C THR A 237 -22.96 3.06 0.66
N ALA A 238 -23.69 2.62 1.69
CA ALA A 238 -24.47 1.38 1.65
C ALA A 238 -25.50 1.35 0.49
N ALA A 239 -26.02 2.53 0.10
CA ALA A 239 -26.96 2.71 -1.01
C ALA A 239 -26.44 2.34 -2.42
N ILE A 240 -25.18 1.90 -2.58
CA ILE A 240 -24.69 1.34 -3.85
C ILE A 240 -25.20 -0.09 -4.15
N PHE A 241 -25.76 -0.77 -3.15
CA PHE A 241 -26.36 -2.10 -3.27
C PHE A 241 -27.87 -1.99 -3.44
N TYR A 242 -28.43 -2.65 -4.45
CA TYR A 242 -29.88 -2.78 -4.60
C TYR A 242 -30.44 -3.80 -3.58
N HIS A 243 -31.77 -3.82 -3.39
CA HIS A 243 -32.41 -4.73 -2.42
C HIS A 243 -32.01 -6.21 -2.65
N THR A 244 -32.01 -6.67 -3.91
CA THR A 244 -31.60 -8.04 -4.25
C THR A 244 -30.14 -8.31 -3.90
N ASP A 245 -29.26 -7.34 -4.18
CA ASP A 245 -27.82 -7.41 -3.87
C ASP A 245 -27.59 -7.50 -2.35
N MET A 246 -28.37 -6.74 -1.58
CA MET A 246 -28.34 -6.79 -0.11
C MET A 246 -28.79 -8.15 0.43
N MET A 247 -29.83 -8.77 -0.14
CA MET A 247 -30.23 -10.13 0.27
C MET A 247 -29.10 -11.11 0.03
N ALA A 248 -28.51 -11.09 -1.18
CA ALA A 248 -27.37 -11.95 -1.54
C ALA A 248 -26.15 -11.71 -0.64
N LEU A 249 -25.82 -10.45 -0.31
CA LEU A 249 -24.73 -10.11 0.61
C LEU A 249 -24.96 -10.70 2.00
N ILE A 250 -26.20 -10.63 2.50
CA ILE A 250 -26.59 -11.20 3.80
C ILE A 250 -26.55 -12.73 3.75
N ASP A 251 -27.05 -13.36 2.68
CA ASP A 251 -26.97 -14.81 2.49
C ASP A 251 -25.52 -15.33 2.52
N ILE A 252 -24.61 -14.64 1.80
CA ILE A 252 -23.18 -14.96 1.81
C ILE A 252 -22.58 -14.73 3.20
N THR A 253 -22.85 -13.58 3.82
CA THR A 253 -22.26 -13.19 5.11
C THR A 253 -22.71 -14.12 6.24
N VAL A 254 -24.00 -14.42 6.36
CA VAL A 254 -24.54 -15.34 7.37
C VAL A 254 -24.03 -16.76 7.14
N ARG A 255 -23.93 -17.21 5.88
CA ARG A 255 -23.31 -18.50 5.54
C ARG A 255 -21.86 -18.58 6.03
N HIS A 256 -21.01 -17.60 5.70
CA HIS A 256 -19.62 -17.61 6.15
C HIS A 256 -19.47 -17.54 7.69
N ILE A 257 -20.31 -16.77 8.40
CA ILE A 257 -20.27 -16.76 9.89
C ILE A 257 -20.68 -18.13 10.47
N ALA A 258 -21.59 -18.85 9.82
CA ALA A 258 -22.01 -20.19 10.23
C ALA A 258 -20.95 -21.26 9.94
N ASP A 259 -20.39 -21.25 8.72
CA ASP A 259 -19.41 -22.22 8.19
C ASP A 259 -18.02 -22.11 8.86
N LEU A 260 -17.60 -20.90 9.25
CA LEU A 260 -16.26 -20.65 9.79
C LEU A 260 -16.09 -21.22 11.21
N SER A 261 -14.99 -21.96 11.39
CA SER A 261 -14.65 -22.65 12.63
C SER A 261 -14.26 -21.68 13.76
N PRO A 262 -14.39 -22.09 15.04
CA PRO A 262 -13.80 -21.39 16.16
C PRO A 262 -12.29 -21.17 15.93
N GLY A 263 -11.81 -19.96 16.20
CA GLY A 263 -10.41 -19.59 16.03
C GLY A 263 -10.04 -19.02 14.66
N ASP A 264 -10.94 -19.02 13.68
CA ASP A 264 -10.68 -18.44 12.36
C ASP A 264 -10.67 -16.89 12.39
N LYS A 265 -9.59 -16.29 11.86
CA LYS A 265 -9.39 -14.83 11.82
C LYS A 265 -10.42 -14.10 10.95
N LEU A 266 -10.97 -14.74 9.92
CA LEU A 266 -11.97 -14.12 9.06
C LEU A 266 -13.34 -14.00 9.75
N ARG A 267 -13.60 -14.78 10.80
CA ARG A 267 -14.92 -14.82 11.44
C ARG A 267 -15.29 -13.49 12.11
N MET A 268 -14.33 -12.83 12.75
CA MET A 268 -14.53 -11.46 13.27
C MET A 268 -14.77 -10.43 12.17
N GLU A 269 -14.20 -10.61 10.97
CA GLU A 269 -14.34 -9.67 9.85
C GLU A 269 -15.73 -9.76 9.23
N TYR A 270 -16.27 -10.98 9.06
CA TYR A 270 -17.67 -11.20 8.65
C TYR A 270 -18.68 -10.77 9.73
N LEU A 271 -18.40 -11.01 11.02
CA LEU A 271 -19.23 -10.50 12.12
C LEU A 271 -19.28 -8.96 12.12
N SER A 272 -18.14 -8.30 11.96
CA SER A 272 -18.04 -6.84 11.88
C SER A 272 -18.72 -6.27 10.64
N LEU A 273 -18.64 -6.96 9.50
CA LEU A 273 -19.41 -6.65 8.29
C LEU A 273 -20.91 -6.75 8.53
N MET A 274 -21.40 -7.85 9.13
CA MET A 274 -22.82 -8.01 9.45
C MET A 274 -23.30 -6.92 10.40
N HIS A 275 -22.51 -6.56 11.42
CA HIS A 275 -22.82 -5.46 12.33
C HIS A 275 -22.95 -4.12 11.61
N ALA A 276 -22.01 -3.79 10.71
CA ALA A 276 -22.07 -2.60 9.88
C ALA A 276 -23.32 -2.58 8.96
N VAL A 277 -23.70 -3.73 8.39
CA VAL A 277 -24.94 -3.88 7.60
C VAL A 277 -26.17 -3.57 8.45
N VAL A 278 -26.31 -4.14 9.66
CA VAL A 278 -27.46 -3.84 10.54
C VAL A 278 -27.49 -2.36 10.95
N ARG A 279 -26.33 -1.75 11.19
CA ARG A 279 -26.20 -0.34 11.64
C ARG A 279 -26.44 0.70 10.54
N SER A 280 -26.29 0.35 9.26
CA SER A 280 -26.37 1.30 8.12
C SER A 280 -27.52 1.05 7.13
N THR A 281 -28.26 -0.05 7.25
CA THR A 281 -29.34 -0.44 6.33
C THR A 281 -30.63 -0.74 7.10
N PRO A 282 -31.82 -0.75 6.46
CA PRO A 282 -33.10 -1.09 7.13
C PRO A 282 -33.26 -2.59 7.44
N TYR A 283 -32.18 -3.29 7.84
CA TYR A 283 -32.13 -4.74 8.05
C TYR A 283 -33.28 -5.28 8.91
N LEU A 284 -33.58 -4.60 10.02
CA LEU A 284 -34.61 -5.02 10.97
C LEU A 284 -36.05 -4.88 10.44
N GLN A 285 -36.26 -4.24 9.27
CA GLN A 285 -37.57 -4.17 8.62
C GLN A 285 -37.87 -5.44 7.82
N HIS A 286 -36.89 -5.95 7.06
CA HIS A 286 -37.07 -7.13 6.20
C HIS A 286 -36.58 -8.44 6.85
N ARG A 287 -35.73 -8.36 7.88
CA ARG A 287 -35.29 -9.49 8.76
C ARG A 287 -34.76 -10.72 7.99
N HIS A 288 -34.15 -10.51 6.81
CA HIS A 288 -33.66 -11.59 5.95
C HIS A 288 -32.57 -12.41 6.67
N ARG A 289 -32.70 -13.74 6.64
CA ARG A 289 -31.86 -14.71 7.38
C ARG A 289 -31.72 -14.45 8.88
N LEU A 290 -32.63 -13.67 9.48
CA LEU A 290 -32.52 -13.34 10.91
C LEU A 290 -32.55 -14.58 11.82
N PRO A 291 -33.40 -15.61 11.63
CA PRO A 291 -33.37 -16.81 12.48
C PRO A 291 -32.04 -17.57 12.40
N ASP A 292 -31.44 -17.65 11.22
CA ASP A 292 -30.14 -18.29 10.99
C ASP A 292 -29.01 -17.51 11.67
N LEU A 293 -29.01 -16.19 11.53
CA LEU A 293 -28.08 -15.29 12.20
C LEU A 293 -28.24 -15.38 13.73
N GLN A 294 -29.45 -15.25 14.24
CA GLN A 294 -29.82 -15.41 15.65
C GLN A 294 -29.30 -16.74 16.24
N ALA A 295 -29.52 -17.86 15.54
CA ALA A 295 -29.02 -19.17 15.94
C ALA A 295 -27.48 -19.21 15.97
N THR A 296 -26.83 -18.67 14.94
CA THR A 296 -25.37 -18.65 14.81
C THR A 296 -24.69 -17.75 15.84
N LEU A 297 -25.25 -16.56 16.12
CA LEU A 297 -24.75 -15.65 17.16
C LEU A 297 -24.81 -16.31 18.54
N ARG A 298 -25.92 -16.99 18.89
CA ARG A 298 -26.00 -17.75 20.14
C ARG A 298 -25.07 -18.97 20.16
N ARG A 299 -24.87 -19.67 19.04
CA ARG A 299 -23.85 -20.73 18.90
C ARG A 299 -22.47 -20.20 19.30
N ILE A 300 -22.05 -19.07 18.74
CA ILE A 300 -20.76 -18.41 19.03
C ILE A 300 -20.66 -17.96 20.48
N LEU A 301 -21.74 -17.42 21.08
CA LEU A 301 -21.75 -17.06 22.51
C LEU A 301 -21.58 -18.26 23.44
N SER A 302 -22.03 -19.45 23.02
CA SER A 302 -21.87 -20.71 23.77
C SER A 302 -20.56 -21.46 23.50
N GLU A 303 -19.68 -20.97 22.62
CA GLU A 303 -18.38 -21.61 22.39
C GLU A 303 -17.50 -21.53 23.64
N GLU A 304 -17.03 -22.68 24.13
CA GLU A 304 -16.14 -22.79 25.30
C GLU A 304 -14.68 -22.39 25.00
N ASP A 305 -14.30 -22.37 23.71
CA ASP A 305 -12.92 -22.13 23.26
C ASP A 305 -12.34 -20.83 23.85
N ALA A 306 -11.15 -20.93 24.44
CA ALA A 306 -10.52 -19.84 25.18
C ALA A 306 -9.54 -19.00 24.33
N SER A 307 -9.38 -19.27 23.04
CA SER A 307 -8.43 -18.56 22.18
C SER A 307 -8.74 -17.06 22.08
N PRO A 308 -7.74 -16.19 21.86
CA PRO A 308 -7.96 -14.76 21.72
C PRO A 308 -8.96 -14.41 20.61
N GLN A 309 -8.96 -15.17 19.51
CA GLN A 309 -9.90 -14.97 18.40
C GLN A 309 -11.35 -15.24 18.82
N CYS A 310 -11.62 -16.38 19.48
CA CYS A 310 -12.95 -16.68 20.01
C CYS A 310 -13.38 -15.68 21.11
N GLN A 311 -12.45 -15.06 21.84
CA GLN A 311 -12.77 -13.96 22.75
C GLN A 311 -13.21 -12.69 22.00
N VAL A 312 -12.53 -12.32 20.90
CA VAL A 312 -12.93 -11.19 20.03
C VAL A 312 -14.27 -11.45 19.35
N ASP A 313 -14.50 -12.64 18.80
CA ASP A 313 -15.78 -13.00 18.17
C ASP A 313 -16.94 -12.85 19.16
N ARG A 314 -16.82 -13.42 20.37
CA ARG A 314 -17.83 -13.29 21.44
C ARG A 314 -17.96 -11.86 21.97
N MET A 315 -16.93 -11.01 21.86
CA MET A 315 -17.02 -9.58 22.19
C MET A 315 -17.88 -8.84 21.16
N ILE A 316 -17.64 -9.05 19.86
CA ILE A 316 -18.42 -8.44 18.77
C ILE A 316 -19.88 -8.87 18.84
N VAL A 317 -20.15 -10.17 19.02
CA VAL A 317 -21.54 -10.67 19.16
C VAL A 317 -22.27 -10.05 20.36
N ARG A 318 -21.58 -9.82 21.49
CA ARG A 318 -22.15 -9.11 22.64
C ARG A 318 -22.44 -7.64 22.34
N GLU A 319 -21.62 -6.96 21.56
CA GLU A 319 -21.90 -5.58 21.12
C GLU A 319 -23.11 -5.54 20.18
N MET A 320 -23.16 -6.42 19.17
CA MET A 320 -24.28 -6.56 18.23
C MET A 320 -25.61 -6.77 18.96
N CYS A 321 -25.67 -7.71 19.90
CA CYS A 321 -26.90 -8.01 20.65
C CYS A 321 -27.26 -6.92 21.68
N LYS A 322 -26.29 -6.11 22.13
CA LYS A 322 -26.52 -4.97 23.05
C LYS A 322 -27.09 -3.76 22.32
N GLU A 323 -26.62 -3.48 21.10
CA GLU A 323 -27.14 -2.40 20.26
C GLU A 323 -28.46 -2.78 19.58
N PHE A 324 -28.62 -4.04 19.19
CA PHE A 324 -29.79 -4.57 18.51
C PHE A 324 -30.33 -5.82 19.24
N PRO A 325 -31.17 -5.66 20.29
CA PRO A 325 -31.67 -6.79 21.10
C PRO A 325 -32.35 -7.91 20.29
N ALA A 326 -33.01 -7.57 19.17
CA ALA A 326 -33.63 -8.52 18.25
C ALA A 326 -32.64 -9.52 17.59
N LEU A 327 -31.33 -9.32 17.70
CA LEU A 327 -30.31 -10.29 17.29
C LEU A 327 -30.02 -11.36 18.35
N GLY A 328 -30.33 -11.09 19.63
CA GLY A 328 -30.12 -12.01 20.75
C GLY A 328 -31.34 -12.90 21.06
N GLU A 329 -32.55 -12.40 20.79
CA GLU A 329 -33.83 -13.12 20.90
C GLU A 329 -33.75 -14.54 20.29
N ALA A 330 -34.46 -15.50 20.89
CA ALA A 330 -34.59 -16.87 20.36
C ALA A 330 -35.19 -16.87 18.94
N PRO A 331 -34.85 -17.84 18.05
CA PRO A 331 -35.53 -17.94 16.77
C PRO A 331 -37.01 -18.25 17.01
N SER A 332 -37.87 -17.61 16.23
CA SER A 332 -39.34 -17.79 16.27
C SER A 332 -39.80 -18.89 15.33
#